data_AF-A0A9D5FVG8-F1
#
_entry.id   AF-A0A9D5FVG8-F1
#
_cell.length_a   1.000
_cell.length_b   1.000
_cell.length_c   1.000
_cell.angle_alpha   90.00
_cell.angle_beta   90.00
_cell.angle_gamma   90.00
#
_symmetry.space_group_name_H-M   'P 1'
#
loop_
_entity.id
_entity.type
_entity.pdbx_description
1 polymer ?
#
loop_
_entity_poly.entity_id
_entity_poly.type
_entity_poly.pdbx_seq_one_letter_code
_entity_poly.pdbx_strand_id
1 'polypeptide(L)'
;MKTLTKLMLGLAGLVMALPATAEWKPSPAEMATLPPYCAARFDEKSEAFRSWRDSMGSDFMHVHHYCAGLNFVNRARGMGSSNKDRQGTLEAALRNFDYMLAHTHPDFSLRPEILMNRGIALSMMKRTGEAVGDLMKAIEADPKQPRAYMTLADMYSQQKNRAKALETVTEGLRHNPDTKSLQRRYTELGGKLPYPTPVEPVPVAVQADTDAAPTAEPGSTPPVESADSVPPPPAETPAAPPKIGSPTNPYCRFCPD
;
A
#
# COMPACT_ATOMS: atom_id res chain seq x y z
N MET A 1 -9.38 -36.14 70.19
CA MET A 1 -8.07 -35.68 69.65
C MET A 1 -8.04 -35.94 68.15
N LYS A 2 -7.81 -34.86 67.38
CA LYS A 2 -7.20 -34.76 66.02
C LYS A 2 -7.93 -35.35 64.80
N THR A 3 -8.76 -34.48 64.22
CA THR A 3 -8.86 -34.06 62.80
C THR A 3 -7.95 -34.73 61.77
N LEU A 4 -8.53 -35.12 60.61
CA LEU A 4 -7.86 -35.03 59.31
C LEU A 4 -8.88 -34.85 58.17
N THR A 5 -9.11 -33.59 57.85
CA THR A 5 -9.79 -33.11 56.64
C THR A 5 -8.84 -33.31 55.46
N LYS A 6 -9.17 -34.19 54.51
CA LYS A 6 -8.44 -34.28 53.23
C LYS A 6 -9.03 -33.28 52.24
N LEU A 7 -8.36 -32.15 52.12
CA LEU A 7 -8.57 -31.12 51.11
C LEU A 7 -7.96 -31.61 49.79
N MET A 8 -8.80 -32.01 48.82
CA MET A 8 -8.36 -32.26 47.45
C MET A 8 -8.38 -30.94 46.68
N LEU A 9 -7.24 -30.25 46.65
CA LEU A 9 -6.97 -29.17 45.70
C LEU A 9 -6.70 -29.83 44.33
N GLY A 10 -7.72 -29.87 43.48
CA GLY A 10 -7.52 -30.13 42.05
C GLY A 10 -6.97 -28.87 41.40
N LEU A 11 -5.71 -28.92 40.96
CA LEU A 11 -5.08 -27.89 40.12
C LEU A 11 -5.93 -27.72 38.85
N ALA A 12 -6.71 -26.65 38.76
CA ALA A 12 -7.25 -26.19 37.49
C ALA A 12 -6.06 -25.67 36.67
N GLY A 13 -5.57 -26.51 35.74
CA GLY A 13 -4.54 -26.12 34.79
C GLY A 13 -5.04 -24.92 33.99
N LEU A 14 -4.38 -23.77 34.20
CA LEU A 14 -4.55 -22.59 33.37
C LEU A 14 -4.03 -22.94 31.98
N VAL A 15 -4.91 -23.36 31.08
CA VAL A 15 -4.61 -23.45 29.65
C VAL A 15 -4.38 -22.02 29.19
N MET A 16 -3.11 -21.61 29.13
CA MET A 16 -2.75 -20.41 28.39
C MET A 16 -3.07 -20.67 26.93
N ALA A 17 -4.23 -20.19 26.49
CA ALA A 17 -4.54 -20.07 25.08
C ALA A 17 -3.54 -19.07 24.49
N LEU A 18 -2.51 -19.58 23.81
CA LEU A 18 -1.68 -18.75 22.95
C LEU A 18 -2.63 -18.02 21.99
N PRO A 19 -2.51 -16.68 21.82
CA PRO A 19 -3.34 -16.00 20.86
C PRO A 19 -3.02 -16.62 19.49
N ALA A 20 -4.04 -17.19 18.85
CA ALA A 20 -3.96 -17.61 17.47
C ALA A 20 -3.77 -16.35 16.62
N THR A 21 -2.52 -15.87 16.52
CA THR A 21 -2.14 -14.95 15.46
C THR A 21 -2.28 -15.78 14.20
N ALA A 22 -3.40 -15.63 13.50
CA ALA A 22 -3.64 -16.29 12.23
C ALA A 22 -2.46 -15.95 11.32
N GLU A 23 -1.56 -16.92 11.15
CA GLU A 23 -0.37 -16.80 10.33
C GLU A 23 -0.83 -16.49 8.90
N TRP A 24 -0.37 -15.35 8.35
CA TRP A 24 -0.79 -14.95 7.01
C TRP A 24 -0.23 -15.94 5.97
N LYS A 25 -1.12 -16.74 5.38
CA LYS A 25 -0.81 -17.73 4.34
C LYS A 25 -1.71 -17.47 3.12
N PRO A 26 -1.27 -16.67 2.13
CA PRO A 26 -2.03 -16.43 0.91
C PRO A 26 -1.92 -17.63 -0.05
N SER A 27 -2.99 -17.92 -0.78
CA SER A 27 -2.93 -18.85 -1.92
C SER A 27 -2.15 -18.21 -3.10
N PRO A 28 -1.68 -19.00 -4.08
CA PRO A 28 -1.05 -18.45 -5.28
C PRO A 28 -1.94 -17.45 -6.03
N ALA A 29 -3.25 -17.74 -6.11
CA ALA A 29 -4.22 -16.84 -6.74
C ALA A 29 -4.36 -15.52 -5.96
N GLU A 30 -4.34 -15.57 -4.62
CA GLU A 30 -4.35 -14.37 -3.79
C GLU A 30 -3.08 -13.56 -3.92
N MET A 31 -1.91 -14.20 -3.94
CA MET A 31 -0.62 -13.53 -4.14
C MET A 31 -0.57 -12.82 -5.50
N ALA A 32 -1.14 -13.41 -6.55
CA ALA A 32 -1.24 -12.80 -7.87
C ALA A 32 -2.13 -11.55 -7.92
N THR A 33 -2.92 -11.27 -6.87
CA THR A 33 -3.70 -10.02 -6.75
C THR A 33 -2.98 -8.91 -5.98
N LEU A 34 -1.78 -9.19 -5.49
CA LEU A 34 -0.98 -8.24 -4.72
C LEU A 34 0.11 -7.61 -5.58
N PRO A 35 0.69 -6.47 -5.16
CA PRO A 35 1.87 -5.90 -5.81
C PRO A 35 3.06 -6.89 -5.87
N PRO A 36 3.94 -6.84 -6.89
CA PRO A 36 5.04 -7.78 -7.11
C PRO A 36 6.02 -7.81 -5.98
N TYR A 37 6.23 -6.66 -5.34
CA TYR A 37 7.09 -6.57 -4.18
C TYR A 37 6.59 -7.45 -3.03
N CYS A 38 5.30 -7.81 -3.00
CA CYS A 38 4.77 -8.78 -2.04
C CYS A 38 5.30 -10.18 -2.29
N ALA A 39 5.34 -10.64 -3.55
CA ALA A 39 5.94 -11.93 -3.88
C ALA A 39 7.46 -11.89 -3.67
N ALA A 40 8.12 -10.83 -4.13
CA ALA A 40 9.57 -10.66 -4.00
C ALA A 40 10.01 -10.64 -2.52
N ARG A 41 9.23 -10.05 -1.62
CA ARG A 41 9.53 -9.99 -0.19
C ARG A 41 9.75 -11.39 0.43
N PHE A 42 9.13 -12.43 -0.11
CA PHE A 42 9.24 -13.80 0.43
C PHE A 42 10.37 -14.64 -0.17
N ASP A 43 11.08 -14.14 -1.18
CA ASP A 43 12.22 -14.81 -1.77
C ASP A 43 13.49 -13.96 -1.58
N GLU A 44 14.04 -13.97 -0.36
CA GLU A 44 15.19 -13.14 0.04
C GLU A 44 16.46 -13.39 -0.78
N LYS A 45 16.51 -14.51 -1.51
CA LYS A 45 17.63 -14.87 -2.38
C LYS A 45 17.46 -14.37 -3.82
N SER A 46 16.24 -13.99 -4.21
CA SER A 46 15.95 -13.49 -5.56
C SER A 46 16.59 -12.13 -5.85
N GLU A 47 16.84 -11.88 -7.14
CA GLU A 47 17.22 -10.55 -7.63
C GLU A 47 16.09 -9.54 -7.41
N ALA A 48 14.84 -9.96 -7.57
CA ALA A 48 13.67 -9.12 -7.33
C ALA A 48 13.64 -8.60 -5.89
N PHE A 49 13.92 -9.45 -4.88
CA PHE A 49 14.02 -9.01 -3.50
C PHE A 49 15.09 -7.93 -3.31
N ARG A 50 16.29 -8.14 -3.87
CA ARG A 50 17.39 -7.17 -3.79
C ARG A 50 16.97 -5.84 -4.43
N SER A 51 16.43 -5.88 -5.64
CA SER A 51 15.96 -4.69 -6.36
C SER A 51 14.89 -3.90 -5.59
N TRP A 52 13.89 -4.58 -5.02
CA TRP A 52 12.85 -3.92 -4.22
C TRP A 52 13.38 -3.38 -2.88
N ARG A 53 14.26 -4.12 -2.21
CA ARG A 53 14.91 -3.65 -0.99
C ARG A 53 15.78 -2.41 -1.27
N ASP A 54 16.53 -2.41 -2.36
CA ASP A 54 17.42 -1.30 -2.69
C ASP A 54 16.62 -0.04 -3.09
N SER A 55 15.44 -0.20 -3.68
CA SER A 55 14.54 0.92 -4.02
C SER A 55 13.67 1.44 -2.86
N MET A 56 13.28 0.57 -1.91
CA MET A 56 12.43 0.94 -0.77
C MET A 56 13.21 1.16 0.53
N GLY A 57 14.50 0.85 0.55
CA GLY A 57 15.34 0.91 1.74
C GLY A 57 15.05 -0.19 2.76
N SER A 58 15.58 -0.01 3.97
CA SER A 58 15.52 -1.02 5.03
C SER A 58 14.10 -1.37 5.49
N ASP A 59 13.16 -0.43 5.38
CA ASP A 59 11.75 -0.62 5.73
C ASP A 59 11.04 -1.67 4.85
N PHE A 60 11.62 -2.02 3.70
CA PHE A 60 11.15 -3.11 2.85
C PHE A 60 10.93 -4.42 3.62
N MET A 61 11.74 -4.67 4.66
CA MET A 61 11.61 -5.88 5.46
C MET A 61 10.24 -6.01 6.15
N HIS A 62 9.57 -4.89 6.42
CA HIS A 62 8.25 -4.86 7.04
C HIS A 62 7.10 -5.03 6.04
N VAL A 63 7.34 -4.88 4.73
CA VAL A 63 6.30 -4.86 3.67
C VAL A 63 5.41 -6.10 3.63
N HIS A 64 5.86 -7.23 4.18
CA HIS A 64 5.01 -8.42 4.33
C HIS A 64 3.74 -8.13 5.16
N HIS A 65 3.79 -7.22 6.15
CA HIS A 65 2.60 -6.77 6.87
C HIS A 65 1.68 -5.94 5.96
N TYR A 66 2.20 -4.99 5.18
CA TYR A 66 1.37 -4.26 4.22
C TYR A 66 0.66 -5.21 3.24
N CYS A 67 1.38 -6.20 2.70
CA CYS A 67 0.83 -7.21 1.81
C CYS A 67 -0.23 -8.09 2.48
N ALA A 68 -0.02 -8.49 3.74
CA ALA A 68 -1.03 -9.18 4.54
C ALA A 68 -2.28 -8.32 4.73
N GLY A 69 -2.09 -7.04 5.06
CA GLY A 69 -3.16 -6.06 5.21
C GLY A 69 -4.03 -5.96 3.96
N LEU A 70 -3.40 -5.77 2.79
CA LEU A 70 -4.09 -5.76 1.50
C LEU A 70 -4.85 -7.05 1.23
N ASN A 71 -4.23 -8.20 1.47
CA ASN A 71 -4.85 -9.50 1.24
C ASN A 71 -6.08 -9.71 2.14
N PHE A 72 -6.01 -9.33 3.42
CA PHE A 72 -7.16 -9.38 4.31
C PHE A 72 -8.28 -8.44 3.85
N VAL A 73 -7.97 -7.22 3.42
CA VAL A 73 -9.00 -6.34 2.85
C VAL A 73 -9.65 -6.97 1.60
N ASN A 74 -8.88 -7.62 0.73
CA ASN A 74 -9.42 -8.33 -0.44
C ASN A 74 -10.34 -9.49 -0.03
N ARG A 75 -9.93 -10.31 0.96
CA ARG A 75 -10.76 -11.39 1.54
C ARG A 75 -12.09 -10.85 2.08
N ALA A 76 -12.05 -9.71 2.79
CA ALA A 76 -13.24 -9.07 3.36
C ALA A 76 -14.22 -8.52 2.31
N ARG A 77 -13.76 -8.28 1.07
CA ARG A 77 -14.60 -7.85 -0.06
C ARG A 77 -15.18 -9.03 -0.85
N GLY A 78 -14.62 -10.23 -0.71
CA GLY A 78 -15.05 -11.42 -1.46
C GLY A 78 -16.47 -11.85 -1.10
N MET A 79 -17.20 -12.37 -2.09
CA MET A 79 -18.62 -12.73 -1.99
C MET A 79 -18.95 -13.86 -0.97
N GLY A 80 -17.93 -14.55 -0.43
CA GLY A 80 -18.10 -15.68 0.50
C GLY A 80 -17.86 -15.37 1.98
N SER A 81 -17.54 -14.13 2.35
CA SER A 81 -17.23 -13.79 3.75
C SER A 81 -18.51 -13.61 4.57
N SER A 82 -18.74 -14.44 5.60
CA SER A 82 -19.80 -14.18 6.58
C SER A 82 -19.52 -12.88 7.35
N ASN A 83 -20.53 -12.25 7.96
CA ASN A 83 -20.32 -10.99 8.70
C ASN A 83 -19.27 -11.13 9.83
N LYS A 84 -19.25 -12.26 10.53
CA LYS A 84 -18.28 -12.55 11.60
C LYS A 84 -16.88 -12.75 11.02
N ASP A 85 -16.77 -13.47 9.92
CA ASP A 85 -15.49 -13.67 9.22
C ASP A 85 -14.96 -12.36 8.66
N ARG A 86 -15.85 -11.49 8.16
CA ARG A 86 -15.50 -10.17 7.62
C ARG A 86 -14.94 -9.24 8.69
N GLN A 87 -15.55 -9.19 9.88
CA GLN A 87 -15.07 -8.36 10.99
C GLN A 87 -13.67 -8.79 11.42
N GLY A 88 -13.46 -10.09 11.70
CA GLY A 88 -12.15 -10.60 12.11
C GLY A 88 -11.07 -10.42 11.03
N THR A 89 -11.47 -10.54 9.76
CA THR A 89 -10.60 -10.28 8.61
C THR A 89 -10.18 -8.81 8.54
N LEU A 90 -11.12 -7.87 8.73
CA LEU A 90 -10.81 -6.44 8.74
C LEU A 90 -9.94 -6.05 9.94
N GLU A 91 -10.18 -6.63 11.12
CA GLU A 91 -9.30 -6.46 12.28
C GLU A 91 -7.88 -6.98 12.02
N ALA A 92 -7.73 -8.09 11.30
CA ALA A 92 -6.44 -8.58 10.86
C ALA A 92 -5.75 -7.62 9.88
N ALA A 93 -6.51 -6.98 8.98
CA ALA A 93 -5.97 -5.95 8.11
C ALA A 93 -5.46 -4.73 8.91
N LEU A 94 -6.25 -4.24 9.87
CA LEU A 94 -5.87 -3.09 10.69
C LEU A 94 -4.59 -3.35 11.49
N ARG A 95 -4.46 -4.51 12.16
CA ARG A 95 -3.24 -4.88 12.90
C ARG A 95 -1.99 -4.82 12.03
N ASN A 96 -2.11 -5.24 10.77
CA ASN A 96 -1.00 -5.21 9.82
C ASN A 96 -0.64 -3.80 9.36
N PHE A 97 -1.63 -2.94 9.09
CA PHE A 97 -1.37 -1.54 8.76
C PHE A 97 -0.82 -0.75 9.97
N ASP A 98 -1.32 -1.03 11.17
CA ASP A 98 -0.82 -0.42 12.41
C ASP A 98 0.63 -0.81 12.68
N TYR A 99 0.98 -2.09 12.44
CA TYR A 99 2.38 -2.52 12.51
C TYR A 99 3.26 -1.71 11.56
N MET A 100 2.87 -1.56 10.30
CA MET A 100 3.64 -0.77 9.32
C MET A 100 3.84 0.66 9.80
N LEU A 101 2.77 1.34 10.21
CA LEU A 101 2.85 2.74 10.65
C LEU A 101 3.70 2.95 11.91
N ALA A 102 3.86 1.91 12.73
CA ALA A 102 4.67 1.92 13.95
C ALA A 102 6.14 1.51 13.74
N HIS A 103 6.45 0.75 12.68
CA HIS A 103 7.78 0.15 12.48
C HIS A 103 8.51 0.61 11.22
N THR A 104 7.89 1.43 10.38
CA THR A 104 8.56 2.09 9.26
C THR A 104 8.74 3.58 9.51
N HIS A 105 9.71 4.18 8.85
CA HIS A 105 10.00 5.59 8.95
C HIS A 105 8.80 6.46 8.48
N PRO A 106 8.65 7.68 9.00
CA PRO A 106 7.62 8.64 8.57
C PRO A 106 7.65 9.00 7.08
N ASP A 107 8.80 8.89 6.42
CA ASP A 107 9.03 9.18 5.01
C ASP A 107 8.98 7.92 4.13
N PHE A 108 8.64 6.76 4.69
CA PHE A 108 8.54 5.52 3.92
C PHE A 108 7.55 5.66 2.75
N SER A 109 7.97 5.27 1.56
CA SER A 109 7.25 5.54 0.29
C SER A 109 5.83 4.96 0.25
N LEU A 110 5.56 3.86 0.97
CA LEU A 110 4.22 3.26 1.04
C LEU A 110 3.31 3.91 2.08
N ARG A 111 3.78 4.88 2.89
CA ARG A 111 2.97 5.46 3.98
C ARG A 111 1.62 6.04 3.52
N PRO A 112 1.51 6.78 2.40
CA PRO A 112 0.21 7.23 1.90
C PRO A 112 -0.72 6.06 1.53
N GLU A 113 -0.19 5.02 0.89
CA GLU A 113 -0.96 3.82 0.55
C GLU A 113 -1.41 3.04 1.79
N ILE A 114 -0.56 2.93 2.82
CA ILE A 114 -0.89 2.28 4.09
C ILE A 114 -2.04 3.01 4.78
N LEU A 115 -1.94 4.35 4.90
CA LEU A 115 -2.99 5.19 5.48
C LEU A 115 -4.30 5.07 4.69
N MET A 116 -4.24 5.16 3.36
CA MET A 116 -5.41 5.00 2.49
C MET A 116 -6.09 3.64 2.71
N ASN A 117 -5.33 2.54 2.68
CA ASN A 117 -5.90 1.20 2.81
C ASN A 117 -6.42 0.92 4.23
N ARG A 118 -5.76 1.47 5.27
CA ARG A 118 -6.30 1.43 6.65
C ARG A 118 -7.60 2.20 6.74
N GLY A 119 -7.68 3.40 6.16
CA GLY A 119 -8.91 4.20 6.07
C GLY A 119 -10.04 3.47 5.37
N ILE A 120 -9.75 2.74 4.28
CA ILE A 120 -10.75 1.92 3.59
C ILE A 120 -11.23 0.76 4.48
N ALA A 121 -10.32 0.05 5.16
CA ALA A 121 -10.69 -1.01 6.08
C ALA A 121 -11.58 -0.49 7.24
N LEU A 122 -11.21 0.65 7.83
CA LEU A 122 -11.98 1.35 8.87
C LEU A 122 -13.37 1.75 8.36
N SER A 123 -13.47 2.24 7.12
CA SER A 123 -14.74 2.58 6.47
C SER A 123 -15.63 1.34 6.31
N MET A 124 -15.07 0.21 5.89
CA MET A 124 -15.79 -1.08 5.82
C MET A 124 -16.30 -1.55 7.19
N MET A 125 -15.64 -1.15 8.28
CA MET A 125 -16.04 -1.41 9.67
C MET A 125 -16.98 -0.33 10.25
N LYS A 126 -17.37 0.67 9.46
CA LYS A 126 -18.17 1.84 9.89
C LYS A 126 -17.49 2.69 10.99
N ARG A 127 -16.15 2.63 11.10
CA ARG A 127 -15.35 3.48 12.00
C ARG A 127 -15.06 4.82 11.32
N THR A 128 -16.12 5.61 11.11
CA THR A 128 -16.13 6.77 10.21
C THR A 128 -15.09 7.84 10.55
N GLY A 129 -14.96 8.24 11.82
CA GLY A 129 -14.03 9.31 12.21
C GLY A 129 -12.57 8.95 11.92
N GLU A 130 -12.18 7.73 12.27
CA GLU A 130 -10.81 7.24 12.05
C GLU A 130 -10.52 7.05 10.56
N ALA A 131 -11.48 6.51 9.80
CA ALA A 131 -11.36 6.38 8.36
C ALA A 131 -11.16 7.73 7.66
N VAL A 132 -11.93 8.77 8.05
CA VAL A 132 -11.77 10.13 7.51
C VAL A 132 -10.37 10.67 7.84
N GLY A 133 -9.91 10.52 9.08
CA GLY A 133 -8.59 11.00 9.49
C GLY A 133 -7.45 10.38 8.69
N ASP A 134 -7.51 9.07 8.44
CA ASP A 134 -6.48 8.37 7.66
C ASP A 134 -6.51 8.74 6.17
N LEU A 135 -7.71 8.86 5.59
CA LEU A 135 -7.85 9.26 4.18
C LEU A 135 -7.34 10.68 3.95
N MET A 136 -7.60 11.60 4.88
CA MET A 136 -7.08 12.97 4.82
C MET A 136 -5.55 13.00 4.90
N LYS A 137 -4.95 12.24 5.82
CA LYS A 137 -3.48 12.13 5.92
C LYS A 137 -2.86 11.48 4.68
N ALA A 138 -3.54 10.51 4.08
CA ALA A 138 -3.10 9.91 2.82
C ALA A 138 -3.09 10.93 1.68
N ILE A 139 -4.15 11.75 1.57
CA ILE A 139 -4.26 12.83 0.58
C ILE A 139 -3.20 13.91 0.79
N GLU A 140 -2.94 14.30 2.03
CA GLU A 140 -1.91 15.30 2.36
C GLU A 140 -0.51 14.80 1.99
N ALA A 141 -0.22 13.53 2.27
CA ALA A 141 1.08 12.93 1.97
C ALA A 141 1.27 12.66 0.46
N ASP A 142 0.20 12.28 -0.24
CA ASP A 142 0.21 12.09 -1.69
C ASP A 142 -1.15 12.47 -2.32
N PRO A 143 -1.26 13.70 -2.87
CA PRO A 143 -2.47 14.16 -3.56
C PRO A 143 -2.79 13.39 -4.84
N LYS A 144 -1.87 12.54 -5.34
CA LYS A 144 -2.07 11.74 -6.56
C LYS A 144 -2.73 10.38 -6.29
N GLN A 145 -3.39 10.25 -5.14
CA GLN A 145 -4.09 9.05 -4.73
C GLN A 145 -5.61 9.15 -4.95
N PRO A 146 -6.10 8.90 -6.18
CA PRO A 146 -7.52 9.10 -6.51
C PRO A 146 -8.45 8.27 -5.62
N ARG A 147 -8.00 7.09 -5.19
CA ARG A 147 -8.77 6.19 -4.34
C ARG A 147 -9.02 6.73 -2.94
N ALA A 148 -8.14 7.58 -2.41
CA ALA A 148 -8.39 8.25 -1.13
C ALA A 148 -9.54 9.26 -1.27
N TYR A 149 -9.53 10.09 -2.31
CA TYR A 149 -10.61 11.03 -2.62
C TYR A 149 -11.94 10.33 -2.89
N MET A 150 -11.95 9.26 -3.70
CA MET A 150 -13.16 8.50 -3.99
C MET A 150 -13.78 7.92 -2.72
N THR A 151 -12.97 7.30 -1.86
CA THR A 151 -13.45 6.69 -0.61
C THR A 151 -14.00 7.75 0.33
N LEU A 152 -13.29 8.87 0.48
CA LEU A 152 -13.71 9.97 1.35
C LEU A 152 -15.00 10.64 0.85
N ALA A 153 -15.13 10.86 -0.46
CA ALA A 153 -16.33 11.40 -1.06
C ALA A 153 -17.54 10.45 -0.90
N ASP A 154 -17.35 9.15 -1.10
CA ASP A 154 -18.40 8.15 -0.89
C ASP A 154 -18.87 8.15 0.57
N MET A 155 -17.94 8.27 1.52
CA MET A 155 -18.26 8.37 2.95
C MET A 155 -19.05 9.64 3.28
N TYR A 156 -18.70 10.80 2.70
CA TYR A 156 -19.48 12.03 2.88
C TYR A 156 -20.86 11.95 2.22
N SER A 157 -20.96 11.32 1.05
CA SER A 157 -22.23 11.08 0.37
C SER A 157 -23.16 10.17 1.20
N GLN A 158 -22.63 9.10 1.79
CA GLN A 158 -23.38 8.22 2.72
C GLN A 158 -23.89 8.96 3.96
N GLN A 159 -23.16 9.98 4.41
CA GLN A 159 -23.57 10.89 5.49
C GLN A 159 -24.54 11.99 5.04
N LYS A 160 -25.03 11.93 3.79
CA LYS A 160 -25.86 12.94 3.15
C LYS A 160 -25.20 14.32 3.04
N ASN A 161 -23.88 14.40 3.22
CA ASN A 161 -23.10 15.62 3.02
C ASN A 161 -22.62 15.71 1.56
N ARG A 162 -23.57 15.94 0.66
CA ARG A 162 -23.32 16.01 -0.79
C ARG A 162 -22.37 17.15 -1.16
N ALA A 163 -22.45 18.29 -0.47
CA ALA A 163 -21.57 19.43 -0.71
C ALA A 163 -20.10 19.06 -0.48
N LYS A 164 -19.79 18.45 0.68
CA LYS A 164 -18.42 18.04 1.00
C LYS A 164 -17.93 16.88 0.13
N ALA A 165 -18.82 15.98 -0.27
CA ALA A 165 -18.49 14.94 -1.25
C ALA A 165 -18.08 15.55 -2.60
N LEU A 166 -18.85 16.53 -3.11
CA LEU A 166 -18.53 17.21 -4.37
C LEU A 166 -17.21 17.98 -4.27
N GLU A 167 -16.99 18.70 -3.16
CA GLU A 167 -15.73 19.40 -2.88
C GLU A 167 -14.54 18.41 -2.90
N THR A 168 -14.66 17.27 -2.22
CA THR A 168 -13.62 16.25 -2.15
C THR A 168 -13.26 15.71 -3.54
N VAL A 169 -14.26 15.40 -4.39
CA VAL A 169 -14.00 14.90 -5.75
C VAL A 169 -13.47 16.01 -6.66
N THR A 170 -13.92 17.25 -6.46
CA THR A 170 -13.40 18.42 -7.18
C THR A 170 -11.90 18.55 -6.95
N GLU A 171 -11.46 18.48 -5.69
CA GLU A 171 -10.03 18.52 -5.35
C GLU A 171 -9.28 17.31 -5.90
N GLY A 172 -9.86 16.11 -5.76
CA GLY A 172 -9.29 14.89 -6.33
C GLY A 172 -9.03 15.00 -7.84
N LEU A 173 -9.96 15.60 -8.59
CA LEU A 173 -9.80 15.84 -10.03
C LEU A 173 -8.73 16.89 -10.36
N ARG A 174 -8.50 17.88 -9.49
CA ARG A 174 -7.41 18.83 -9.71
C ARG A 174 -6.05 18.14 -9.68
N HIS A 175 -5.88 17.12 -8.85
CA HIS A 175 -4.62 16.36 -8.77
C HIS A 175 -4.56 15.14 -9.69
N ASN A 176 -5.72 14.59 -10.07
CA ASN A 176 -5.87 13.35 -10.82
C ASN A 176 -6.87 13.54 -12.00
N PRO A 177 -6.57 14.43 -12.95
CA PRO A 177 -7.56 14.93 -13.90
C PRO A 177 -8.14 13.87 -14.84
N ASP A 178 -7.35 12.83 -15.14
CA ASP A 178 -7.73 11.79 -16.10
C ASP A 178 -8.42 10.58 -15.44
N THR A 179 -8.63 10.60 -14.11
CA THR A 179 -9.26 9.47 -13.42
C THR A 179 -10.77 9.42 -13.69
N LYS A 180 -11.24 8.43 -14.47
CA LYS A 180 -12.64 8.37 -14.92
C LYS A 180 -13.62 8.18 -13.77
N SER A 181 -13.23 7.47 -12.71
CA SER A 181 -14.13 7.33 -11.55
C SER A 181 -14.28 8.58 -10.70
N LEU A 182 -13.28 9.45 -10.67
CA LEU A 182 -13.43 10.77 -10.06
C LEU A 182 -14.34 11.63 -10.94
N GLN A 183 -14.14 11.63 -12.26
CA GLN A 183 -15.00 12.33 -13.23
C GLN A 183 -16.48 11.88 -13.13
N ARG A 184 -16.70 10.57 -13.01
CA ARG A 184 -18.03 9.98 -12.80
C ARG A 184 -18.67 10.48 -11.51
N ARG A 185 -17.97 10.38 -10.38
CA ARG A 185 -18.48 10.85 -9.08
C ARG A 185 -18.75 12.35 -9.07
N TYR A 186 -17.88 13.14 -9.70
CA TYR A 186 -18.04 14.59 -9.83
C TYR A 186 -19.38 14.93 -10.48
N THR A 187 -19.67 14.28 -11.62
CA THR A 187 -20.92 14.47 -12.36
C THR A 187 -22.12 13.97 -11.57
N GLU A 188 -22.05 12.79 -10.97
CA GLU A 188 -23.12 12.23 -10.13
C GLU A 188 -23.43 13.08 -8.89
N LEU A 189 -22.45 13.82 -8.39
CA LEU A 189 -22.57 14.75 -7.27
C LEU A 189 -23.04 16.15 -7.69
N GLY A 190 -23.20 16.42 -8.99
CA GLY A 190 -23.74 17.67 -9.53
C GLY A 190 -22.67 18.67 -10.01
N GLY A 191 -21.42 18.23 -10.16
CA GLY A 191 -20.38 18.99 -10.83
C GLY A 191 -20.71 19.28 -12.30
N LYS A 192 -20.15 20.36 -12.84
CA LYS A 192 -20.42 20.84 -14.21
C LYS A 192 -19.14 20.85 -15.04
N LEU A 193 -19.27 20.55 -16.34
CA LEU A 193 -18.16 20.65 -17.27
C LEU A 193 -17.85 22.12 -17.64
N PRO A 194 -16.58 22.45 -17.98
CA PRO A 194 -15.41 21.57 -18.00
C PRO A 194 -14.97 21.11 -16.60
N TYR A 195 -14.20 20.02 -16.52
CA TYR A 195 -13.67 19.55 -15.24
C TYR A 195 -12.80 20.62 -14.56
N PRO A 196 -12.63 20.55 -13.22
CA PRO A 196 -11.80 21.49 -12.48
C PRO A 196 -10.40 21.58 -13.08
N THR A 197 -9.87 22.81 -13.18
CA THR A 197 -8.52 23.05 -13.70
C THR A 197 -7.50 22.24 -12.88
N PRO A 198 -6.67 21.39 -13.52
CA PRO A 198 -5.65 20.63 -12.82
C PRO A 198 -4.68 21.56 -12.07
N VAL A 199 -4.15 21.10 -10.93
CA VAL A 199 -3.04 21.78 -10.28
C VAL A 199 -1.82 21.64 -11.18
N GLU A 200 -1.21 22.76 -11.57
CA GLU A 200 0.03 22.70 -12.34
C GLU A 200 1.10 21.96 -11.53
N PRO A 201 1.87 21.04 -12.16
CA PRO A 201 2.96 20.39 -11.47
C PRO A 201 3.96 21.48 -11.06
N VAL A 202 4.13 21.67 -9.75
CA VAL A 202 5.22 22.51 -9.24
C VAL A 202 6.51 21.89 -9.78
N PRO A 203 7.32 22.64 -10.55
CA PRO A 203 8.60 22.13 -11.02
C PRO A 203 9.39 21.69 -9.80
N VAL A 204 9.69 20.39 -9.71
CA VAL A 204 10.61 19.88 -8.70
C VAL A 204 11.95 20.52 -9.05
N ALA A 205 12.36 21.53 -8.29
CA ALA A 205 13.70 22.07 -8.39
C ALA A 205 14.64 20.92 -8.11
N VAL A 206 15.26 20.41 -9.18
CA VAL A 206 16.34 19.44 -9.08
C VAL A 206 17.40 20.13 -8.25
N GLN A 207 17.54 19.74 -6.99
CA GLN A 207 18.73 20.08 -6.23
C GLN A 207 19.87 19.39 -6.98
N ALA A 208 20.62 20.20 -7.73
CA ALA A 208 21.85 19.75 -8.33
C ALA A 208 22.79 19.46 -7.17
N ASP A 209 23.00 18.18 -6.89
CA ASP A 209 24.10 17.71 -6.07
C ASP A 209 25.39 18.14 -6.75
N THR A 210 25.92 19.30 -6.36
CA THR A 210 27.26 19.72 -6.73
C THR A 210 28.25 19.10 -5.75
N ASP A 211 28.42 17.78 -5.81
CA ASP A 211 29.62 17.15 -5.28
C ASP A 211 30.65 17.07 -6.40
N ALA A 212 31.39 18.17 -6.54
CA ALA A 212 32.63 18.21 -7.29
C ALA A 212 33.69 17.40 -6.54
N ALA A 213 33.96 16.18 -7.02
CA ALA A 213 35.17 15.45 -6.67
C ALA A 213 36.30 15.81 -7.68
N PRO A 214 37.53 16.10 -7.21
CA PRO A 214 38.63 16.44 -8.10
C PRO A 214 39.27 15.20 -8.73
N THR A 215 39.72 15.42 -9.97
CA THR A 215 40.46 14.58 -10.91
C THR A 215 41.66 13.82 -10.36
N ALA A 216 41.86 12.59 -10.85
CA ALA A 216 43.18 12.03 -11.17
C ALA A 216 43.08 10.86 -12.18
N GLU A 217 43.55 11.11 -13.40
CA GLU A 217 44.07 10.13 -14.40
C GLU A 217 45.60 10.37 -14.44
N PRO A 218 46.48 9.40 -14.79
CA PRO A 218 46.43 8.76 -16.12
C PRO A 218 46.99 7.33 -16.25
N GLY A 219 46.72 6.66 -17.37
CA GLY A 219 47.57 5.57 -17.86
C GLY A 219 46.99 4.73 -19.00
N SER A 220 47.32 5.09 -20.24
CA SER A 220 46.86 4.48 -21.49
C SER A 220 47.76 3.33 -21.98
N THR A 221 47.19 2.25 -22.52
CA THR A 221 47.75 1.47 -23.65
C THR A 221 46.63 0.81 -24.49
N PRO A 222 46.67 0.85 -25.85
CA PRO A 222 45.65 0.30 -26.75
C PRO A 222 45.94 -1.17 -27.21
N PRO A 223 45.05 -1.82 -28.01
CA PRO A 223 44.64 -3.22 -27.81
C PRO A 223 45.29 -4.25 -28.76
N VAL A 224 45.07 -5.53 -28.47
CA VAL A 224 45.27 -6.66 -29.39
C VAL A 224 43.91 -7.28 -29.71
N GLU A 225 43.59 -7.33 -31.01
CA GLU A 225 42.42 -8.01 -31.60
C GLU A 225 42.50 -9.53 -31.47
N SER A 226 41.36 -10.16 -31.19
CA SER A 226 41.04 -11.50 -31.70
C SER A 226 39.54 -11.68 -31.83
N ALA A 227 39.14 -12.25 -32.95
CA ALA A 227 37.82 -12.20 -33.55
C ALA A 227 36.79 -13.20 -33.00
N ASP A 228 35.54 -12.86 -33.31
CA ASP A 228 34.36 -13.70 -33.55
C ASP A 228 33.76 -14.53 -32.41
N SER A 229 32.75 -13.94 -31.77
CA SER A 229 31.53 -14.66 -31.40
C SER A 229 30.34 -13.71 -31.47
N VAL A 230 29.38 -14.00 -32.33
CA VAL A 230 28.12 -13.25 -32.43
C VAL A 230 27.34 -13.41 -31.12
N PRO A 231 27.06 -12.34 -30.36
CA PRO A 231 26.23 -12.45 -29.16
C PRO A 231 24.75 -12.63 -29.55
N PRO A 232 23.96 -13.38 -28.74
CA PRO A 232 22.51 -13.46 -28.93
C PRO A 232 21.88 -12.06 -28.79
N PRO A 233 20.68 -11.83 -29.38
CA PRO A 233 20.00 -10.55 -29.26
C PRO A 233 19.83 -10.18 -27.79
N PRO A 234 19.93 -8.89 -27.43
CA PRO A 234 19.80 -8.46 -26.05
C PRO A 234 18.45 -8.93 -25.51
N ALA A 235 18.48 -9.67 -24.41
CA ALA A 235 17.29 -9.90 -23.60
C ALA A 235 16.71 -8.52 -23.27
N GLU A 236 15.42 -8.33 -23.53
CA GLU A 236 14.69 -7.14 -23.12
C GLU A 236 15.00 -6.88 -21.65
N THR A 237 15.72 -5.80 -21.37
CA THR A 237 15.93 -5.32 -20.01
C THR A 237 14.55 -5.20 -19.38
N PRO A 238 14.27 -5.85 -18.23
CA PRO A 238 13.01 -5.63 -17.55
C PRO A 238 12.87 -4.13 -17.33
N ALA A 239 11.77 -3.55 -17.84
CA ALA A 239 11.46 -2.15 -17.60
C ALA A 239 11.63 -1.86 -16.10
N ALA A 240 12.29 -0.74 -15.77
CA ALA A 240 12.50 -0.34 -14.39
C ALA A 240 11.17 -0.47 -13.62
N PRO A 241 11.16 -1.09 -12.43
CA PRO A 241 9.93 -1.28 -11.68
C PRO A 241 9.22 0.07 -11.55
N PRO A 242 7.91 0.15 -11.87
CA PRO A 242 7.19 1.42 -11.82
C PRO A 242 7.36 2.02 -10.43
N LYS A 243 7.57 3.34 -10.37
CA LYS A 243 7.69 4.06 -9.09
C LYS A 243 6.49 3.68 -8.20
N ILE A 244 6.79 3.10 -7.05
CA ILE A 244 5.80 2.68 -6.06
C ILE A 244 5.01 3.92 -5.63
N GLY A 245 3.68 3.84 -5.63
CA GLY A 245 2.80 5.00 -5.43
C GLY A 245 2.41 5.76 -6.72
N SER A 246 2.83 5.31 -7.91
CA SER A 246 2.38 5.92 -9.18
C SER A 246 0.94 5.50 -9.54
N PRO A 247 0.14 6.39 -10.17
CA PRO A 247 -1.15 6.04 -10.80
C PRO A 247 -1.06 4.88 -11.81
N THR A 248 0.15 4.55 -12.27
CA THR A 248 0.43 3.44 -13.18
C THR A 248 0.67 2.09 -12.48
N ASN A 249 0.39 1.97 -11.17
CA ASN A 249 0.55 0.72 -10.42
C ASN A 249 -0.37 -0.38 -11.00
N PRO A 250 0.15 -1.36 -11.76
CA PRO A 250 -0.66 -2.29 -12.53
C PRO A 250 -1.29 -3.41 -11.68
N TYR A 251 -1.09 -3.38 -10.35
CA TYR A 251 -1.49 -4.44 -9.43
C TYR A 251 -2.76 -4.11 -8.64
N CYS A 252 -3.36 -2.95 -8.88
CA CYS A 252 -4.68 -2.65 -8.37
C CYS A 252 -5.77 -3.26 -9.26
N ARG A 253 -6.09 -4.55 -9.03
CA ARG A 253 -7.09 -5.33 -9.80
C ARG A 253 -8.52 -4.75 -9.84
N PHE A 254 -8.81 -3.73 -9.03
CA PHE A 254 -10.09 -3.01 -9.00
C PHE A 254 -9.92 -1.48 -8.83
N CYS A 255 -8.78 -0.91 -9.24
CA CYS A 255 -8.71 0.54 -9.39
C CYS A 255 -9.43 0.92 -10.69
N PRO A 256 -10.27 1.96 -10.66
CA PRO A 256 -10.96 2.38 -11.86
C PRO A 256 -10.00 3.04 -12.86
N ASP A 257 -10.26 2.75 -14.13
CA ASP A 257 -9.64 3.37 -15.31
C ASP A 257 -9.56 4.91 -15.25
#